data_AF-A0A838EU65-F1
#
_entry.id   AF-A0A838EU65-F1
#
_cell.length_a   1.000
_cell.length_b   1.000
_cell.length_c   1.000
_cell.angle_alpha   90.00
_cell.angle_beta   90.00
_cell.angle_gamma   90.00
#
_symmetry.space_group_name_H-M   'P 1'
#
loop_
_entity.id
_entity.type
_entity.pdbx_description
1 polymer ?
#
loop_
_entity_poly.entity_id
_entity_poly.type
_entity_poly.pdbx_seq_one_letter_code
_entity_poly.pdbx_strand_id
1 'polypeptide(L)'
;MEIKVNKGKILVYRVFDIGSEIDLEKVEALFEDKKLKERFKLDRKHNMSLIISKSPVSVQLGTIDVKIMDIVQSCELVAKVWHFGTVSLCFQIPIFEGTTWPELVKIASWIENDTALDEIAKVKSKEFKEDIRHAIPVTNEDWSIYEDYVTYFIQQFEGLKGPISDLNEEVDIAALILAEPNENLSEAIKKKTIENTHQYSRDDLVVVDWNSALVVEPSGSMDVPLVIEFALNQLLEMRYYDDLLDERLNKLYNNVVGKKKTIFSKEYARFAEEAGQMYLEISEIVENVENSFKAVGDFYLAQIFRASSKRFRFDDWTKSINEKLGNLAEVSKLLHSEVNEGRNQLMELIIILLIAVEVIPLVWNLFF
;
A
#
# COMPACT_ATOMS: atom_id res chain seq x y z
N MET A 1 -0.41 4.07 41.25
CA MET A 1 -0.38 2.65 40.85
C MET A 1 0.19 2.65 39.46
N GLU A 2 1.11 1.75 39.16
CA GLU A 2 1.65 1.62 37.80
C GLU A 2 0.56 1.06 36.88
N ILE A 3 0.36 1.66 35.71
CA ILE A 3 -0.61 1.19 34.72
C ILE A 3 -0.10 -0.09 34.06
N LYS A 4 -0.97 -1.09 33.99
CA LYS A 4 -0.68 -2.40 33.41
C LYS A 4 -1.72 -2.76 32.37
N VAL A 5 -1.29 -3.46 31.32
CA VAL A 5 -2.21 -4.05 30.35
C VAL A 5 -2.83 -5.29 30.98
N ASN A 6 -4.16 -5.31 31.08
CA ASN A 6 -4.90 -6.50 31.51
C ASN A 6 -5.28 -7.34 30.27
N LYS A 7 -5.74 -6.68 29.21
CA LYS A 7 -6.13 -7.35 27.96
C LYS A 7 -5.72 -6.53 26.76
N GLY A 8 -4.94 -7.15 25.87
CA GLY A 8 -4.52 -6.54 24.61
C GLY A 8 -3.69 -7.49 23.76
N LYS A 9 -3.35 -7.04 22.55
CA LYS A 9 -2.47 -7.72 21.60
C LYS A 9 -1.72 -6.70 20.76
N ILE A 10 -0.54 -7.08 20.31
CA ILE A 10 0.27 -6.33 19.35
C ILE A 10 -0.02 -6.94 17.98
N LEU A 11 -0.49 -6.11 17.05
CA LEU A 11 -0.76 -6.48 15.68
C LEU A 11 0.45 -6.05 14.84
N VAL A 12 1.24 -7.01 14.38
CA VAL A 12 2.42 -6.74 13.56
C VAL A 12 2.07 -7.08 12.11
N TYR A 13 2.01 -6.06 11.26
CA TYR A 13 1.62 -6.17 9.86
C TYR A 13 2.83 -6.25 8.95
N ARG A 14 2.74 -7.10 7.94
CA ARG A 14 3.62 -7.13 6.77
C ARG A 14 2.76 -7.24 5.52
N VAL A 15 2.79 -6.22 4.67
CA VAL A 15 1.94 -6.14 3.49
C VAL A 15 2.78 -6.35 2.24
N PHE A 16 2.35 -7.29 1.40
CA PHE A 16 3.03 -7.66 0.17
C PHE A 16 2.12 -7.48 -1.03
N ASP A 17 2.71 -7.09 -2.16
CA ASP A 17 2.07 -7.21 -3.47
C ASP A 17 2.22 -8.64 -3.96
N ILE A 18 1.13 -9.22 -4.45
CA ILE A 18 1.11 -10.60 -4.95
C ILE A 18 0.66 -10.69 -6.41
N GLY A 19 0.14 -9.61 -6.99
CA GLY A 19 -0.20 -9.53 -8.40
C GLY A 19 -1.23 -8.45 -8.72
N SER A 20 -1.85 -8.59 -9.88
CA SER A 20 -2.96 -7.74 -10.34
C SER A 20 -4.23 -7.95 -9.52
N GLU A 21 -5.33 -7.31 -9.95
CA GLU A 21 -6.65 -7.45 -9.34
C GLU A 21 -7.02 -8.92 -9.08
N ILE A 22 -7.33 -9.24 -7.82
CA ILE A 22 -7.60 -10.59 -7.31
C ILE A 22 -9.09 -10.86 -7.31
N ASP A 23 -9.46 -12.03 -7.81
CA ASP A 23 -10.82 -12.55 -7.73
C ASP A 23 -11.11 -13.06 -6.31
N LEU A 24 -11.63 -12.16 -5.47
CA LEU A 24 -11.93 -12.47 -4.07
C LEU A 24 -12.94 -13.61 -3.91
N GLU A 25 -13.90 -13.78 -4.82
CA GLU A 25 -14.88 -14.87 -4.76
C GLU A 25 -14.19 -16.24 -4.92
N LYS A 26 -13.20 -16.33 -5.83
CA LYS A 26 -12.38 -17.55 -5.95
C LYS A 26 -11.55 -17.81 -4.70
N VAL A 27 -11.00 -16.77 -4.08
CA VAL A 27 -10.27 -16.91 -2.81
C VAL A 27 -11.21 -17.46 -1.74
N GLU A 28 -12.40 -16.88 -1.57
CA GLU A 28 -13.39 -17.38 -0.61
C GLU A 28 -13.74 -18.85 -0.86
N ALA A 29 -14.06 -19.22 -2.11
CA ALA A 29 -14.40 -20.58 -2.48
C ALA A 29 -13.29 -21.60 -2.19
N LEU A 30 -12.01 -21.23 -2.42
CA LEU A 30 -10.85 -22.09 -2.13
C LEU A 30 -10.75 -22.47 -0.65
N PHE A 31 -11.15 -21.55 0.24
CA PHE A 31 -11.12 -21.74 1.68
C PHE A 31 -12.47 -22.22 2.26
N GLU A 32 -13.54 -22.26 1.45
CA GLU A 32 -14.82 -22.88 1.82
C GLU A 32 -14.82 -24.41 1.63
N ASP A 33 -14.22 -24.94 0.55
CA ASP A 33 -14.34 -26.36 0.14
C ASP A 33 -13.24 -27.30 0.67
N LYS A 34 -12.08 -26.77 1.12
CA LYS A 34 -11.03 -27.61 1.72
C LYS A 34 -11.51 -28.10 3.09
N LYS A 35 -11.60 -29.43 3.27
CA LYS A 35 -11.79 -30.15 4.55
C LYS A 35 -10.64 -29.93 5.57
N LEU A 36 -10.23 -28.69 5.80
CA LEU A 36 -9.39 -28.25 6.91
C LEU A 36 -10.30 -27.81 8.06
N LYS A 37 -10.89 -28.80 8.74
CA LYS A 37 -11.91 -28.62 9.77
C LYS A 37 -11.38 -28.16 11.14
N GLU A 38 -10.18 -27.59 11.22
CA GLU A 38 -9.70 -26.93 12.42
C GLU A 38 -9.18 -25.53 12.09
N ARG A 39 -10.05 -24.53 12.37
CA ARG A 39 -9.76 -23.09 12.55
C ARG A 39 -9.70 -22.13 11.35
N PHE A 40 -10.30 -22.44 10.20
CA PHE A 40 -10.61 -21.37 9.24
C PHE A 40 -12.00 -20.79 9.55
N LYS A 41 -12.04 -19.68 10.31
CA LYS A 41 -13.23 -18.83 10.34
C LYS A 41 -12.95 -17.64 9.44
N LEU A 42 -13.56 -17.63 8.25
CA LEU A 42 -13.71 -16.40 7.49
C LEU A 42 -14.45 -15.41 8.39
N ASP A 43 -13.78 -14.34 8.82
CA ASP A 43 -14.38 -13.36 9.72
C ASP A 43 -15.29 -12.41 8.92
N ARG A 44 -16.48 -12.91 8.55
CA ARG A 44 -17.54 -12.12 7.90
C ARG A 44 -18.28 -11.19 8.88
N LYS A 45 -17.86 -11.06 10.14
CA LYS A 45 -18.72 -10.54 11.23
C LYS A 45 -18.61 -9.06 11.58
N HIS A 46 -17.68 -8.26 11.03
CA HIS A 46 -17.45 -6.88 11.52
C HIS A 46 -17.79 -5.71 10.57
N ASN A 47 -18.35 -5.91 9.38
CA ASN A 47 -18.66 -4.78 8.49
C ASN A 47 -20.06 -4.19 8.76
N MET A 48 -20.16 -3.24 9.70
CA MET A 48 -21.36 -2.37 9.83
C MET A 48 -21.04 -0.87 9.75
N SER A 49 -19.78 -0.46 9.64
CA SER A 49 -19.34 0.96 9.68
C SER A 49 -18.44 1.37 8.51
N LEU A 50 -17.74 0.43 7.87
CA LEU A 50 -16.83 0.64 6.75
C LEU A 50 -17.43 0.14 5.43
N ILE A 51 -17.75 1.02 4.49
CA ILE A 51 -18.27 0.64 3.16
C ILE A 51 -17.09 0.47 2.20
N ILE A 52 -16.26 -0.56 2.40
CA ILE A 52 -15.31 -0.97 1.36
C ILE A 52 -16.13 -1.58 0.21
N SER A 53 -16.05 -0.99 -0.98
CA SER A 53 -16.77 -1.44 -2.18
C SER A 53 -16.56 -2.93 -2.48
N LYS A 54 -15.34 -3.43 -2.25
CA LYS A 54 -14.97 -4.86 -2.26
C LYS A 54 -14.27 -5.22 -0.96
N SER A 55 -15.02 -5.78 -0.01
CA SER A 55 -14.48 -6.20 1.30
C SER A 55 -13.37 -7.24 1.15
N PRO A 56 -12.25 -7.11 1.87
CA PRO A 56 -11.14 -8.05 1.76
C PRO A 56 -11.49 -9.42 2.36
N VAL A 57 -10.82 -10.46 1.88
CA VAL A 57 -10.99 -11.83 2.38
C VAL A 57 -9.96 -12.10 3.47
N SER A 58 -10.42 -12.43 4.67
CA SER A 58 -9.54 -12.77 5.80
C SER A 58 -9.44 -14.29 6.00
N VAL A 59 -8.21 -14.79 6.06
CA VAL A 59 -7.87 -16.21 6.20
C VAL A 59 -6.94 -16.40 7.40
N GLN A 60 -7.37 -17.21 8.37
CA GLN A 60 -6.54 -17.58 9.51
C GLN A 60 -5.47 -18.60 9.08
N LEU A 61 -4.19 -18.26 9.13
CA LEU A 61 -3.10 -19.16 8.74
C LEU A 61 -2.63 -20.10 9.89
N GLY A 62 -3.32 -20.04 11.03
CA GLY A 62 -3.03 -20.86 12.22
C GLY A 62 -2.23 -20.10 13.27
N THR A 63 -1.56 -20.87 14.13
CA THR A 63 -0.69 -20.35 15.21
C THR A 63 0.77 -20.59 14.87
N ILE A 64 1.62 -19.62 15.17
CA ILE A 64 3.07 -19.70 14.97
C ILE A 64 3.77 -19.26 16.25
N ASP A 65 4.84 -19.96 16.60
CA ASP A 65 5.66 -19.59 17.74
C ASP A 65 6.67 -18.52 17.32
N VAL A 66 6.60 -17.37 17.98
CA VAL A 66 7.51 -16.24 17.78
C VAL A 66 8.28 -16.00 19.06
N LYS A 67 9.59 -15.75 18.92
CA LYS A 67 10.42 -15.31 20.04
C LYS A 67 10.26 -13.80 20.15
N ILE A 68 9.78 -13.28 21.28
CA ILE A 68 9.75 -11.85 21.60
C ILE A 68 10.63 -11.62 22.82
N MET A 69 11.67 -10.80 22.67
CA MET A 69 12.76 -10.69 23.63
C MET A 69 13.33 -12.08 23.97
N ASP A 70 13.25 -12.53 25.22
CA ASP A 70 13.71 -13.85 25.66
C ASP A 70 12.60 -14.88 25.83
N ILE A 71 11.36 -14.56 25.41
CA ILE A 71 10.18 -15.39 25.60
C ILE A 71 9.70 -15.93 24.26
N VAL A 72 9.52 -17.25 24.16
CA VAL A 72 8.82 -17.86 23.02
C VAL A 72 7.33 -17.89 23.35
N GLN A 73 6.52 -17.33 22.46
CA GLN A 73 5.08 -17.30 22.61
C GLN A 73 4.37 -17.62 21.29
N SER A 74 3.24 -18.29 21.41
CA SER A 74 2.40 -18.61 20.26
C SER A 74 1.51 -17.42 19.92
N CYS A 75 1.53 -16.99 18.66
CA CYS A 75 0.67 -15.93 18.15
C CYS A 75 -0.19 -16.43 16.98
N GLU A 76 -1.32 -15.77 16.75
CA GLU A 76 -2.19 -16.08 15.62
C GLU A 76 -1.72 -15.33 14.38
N LEU A 77 -1.57 -16.03 13.25
CA LEU A 77 -1.25 -15.42 11.96
C LEU A 77 -2.51 -15.34 11.10
N VAL A 78 -2.82 -14.14 10.61
CA VAL A 78 -3.95 -13.89 9.71
C VAL A 78 -3.44 -13.31 8.40
N ALA A 79 -3.88 -13.85 7.27
CA ALA A 79 -3.71 -13.25 5.96
C ALA A 79 -5.00 -12.54 5.54
N LYS A 80 -4.87 -11.30 5.06
CA LYS A 80 -6.00 -10.54 4.52
C LYS A 80 -5.70 -10.14 3.08
N VAL A 81 -6.53 -10.60 2.16
CA VAL A 81 -6.37 -10.41 0.72
C VAL A 81 -7.27 -9.27 0.26
N TRP A 82 -6.68 -8.33 -0.46
CA TRP A 82 -7.38 -7.19 -1.01
C TRP A 82 -7.57 -7.35 -2.52
N HIS A 83 -8.70 -6.85 -3.03
CA HIS A 83 -9.04 -7.02 -4.44
C HIS A 83 -8.00 -6.39 -5.37
N PHE A 84 -7.26 -5.37 -4.94
CA PHE A 84 -6.27 -4.66 -5.75
C PHE A 84 -4.87 -5.31 -5.77
N GLY A 85 -4.72 -6.57 -5.34
CA GLY A 85 -3.47 -7.30 -5.57
C GLY A 85 -2.56 -7.49 -4.37
N THR A 86 -2.98 -7.07 -3.17
CA THR A 86 -2.15 -7.14 -1.97
C THR A 86 -2.61 -8.20 -0.98
N VAL A 87 -1.67 -8.69 -0.18
CA VAL A 87 -1.93 -9.49 1.01
C VAL A 87 -1.25 -8.87 2.22
N SER A 88 -2.04 -8.67 3.28
CA SER A 88 -1.57 -8.26 4.59
C SER A 88 -1.45 -9.48 5.49
N LEU A 89 -0.24 -9.75 5.97
CA LEU A 89 0.01 -10.74 7.02
C LEU A 89 0.05 -10.04 8.37
N CYS A 90 -0.81 -10.44 9.29
CA CYS A 90 -0.91 -9.88 10.63
C CYS A 90 -0.57 -10.95 11.68
N PHE A 91 0.55 -10.77 12.38
CA PHE A 91 0.87 -11.52 13.59
C PHE A 91 0.14 -10.87 14.77
N GLN A 92 -0.80 -11.60 15.37
CA GLN A 92 -1.56 -11.15 16.54
C GLN A 92 -0.92 -11.70 17.80
N ILE A 93 0.03 -10.92 18.33
CA ILE A 93 0.85 -11.30 19.47
C ILE A 93 0.12 -10.90 20.76
N PRO A 94 -0.30 -11.84 21.62
CA PRO A 94 -0.98 -11.48 22.87
C PRO A 94 -0.04 -10.68 23.79
N ILE A 95 -0.60 -9.65 24.45
CA ILE A 95 0.10 -8.96 25.55
C ILE A 95 -0.22 -9.73 26.83
N PHE A 96 0.81 -10.11 27.60
CA PHE A 96 0.60 -10.82 28.85
C PHE A 96 -0.13 -9.93 29.86
N GLU A 97 -1.04 -10.55 30.62
CA GLU A 97 -1.73 -9.86 31.71
C GLU A 97 -0.71 -9.34 32.74
N GLY A 98 -0.84 -8.06 33.09
CA GLY A 98 0.04 -7.41 34.05
C GLY A 98 1.29 -6.76 33.44
N THR A 99 1.49 -6.83 32.11
CA THR A 99 2.58 -6.11 31.43
C THR A 99 2.50 -4.61 31.74
N THR A 100 3.57 -4.05 32.29
CA THR A 100 3.65 -2.62 32.63
C THR A 100 3.87 -1.76 31.38
N TRP A 101 3.57 -0.46 31.46
CA TRP A 101 3.85 0.45 30.34
C TRP A 101 5.34 0.44 29.91
N PRO A 102 6.33 0.54 30.82
CA PRO A 102 7.74 0.44 30.43
C PRO A 102 8.13 -0.91 29.79
N GLU A 103 7.52 -2.01 30.23
CA GLU A 103 7.73 -3.32 29.59
C GLU A 103 7.17 -3.35 28.17
N LEU A 104 5.99 -2.75 27.95
CA LEU A 104 5.39 -2.63 26.62
C LEU A 104 6.28 -1.80 25.67
N VAL A 105 6.89 -0.71 26.15
CA VAL A 105 7.84 0.08 25.36
C VAL A 105 9.12 -0.71 25.02
N LYS A 106 9.60 -1.57 25.92
CA LYS A 106 10.73 -2.48 25.62
C LYS A 106 10.36 -3.52 24.56
N ILE A 107 9.14 -4.06 24.63
CA ILE A 107 8.62 -4.97 23.61
C ILE A 107 8.53 -4.25 22.26
N ALA A 108 8.03 -3.01 22.23
CA ALA A 108 7.95 -2.18 21.03
C ALA A 108 9.33 -2.01 20.36
N SER A 109 10.33 -1.59 21.14
CA SER A 109 11.71 -1.43 20.68
C SER A 109 12.32 -2.73 20.15
N TRP A 110 12.02 -3.86 20.81
CA TRP A 110 12.48 -5.16 20.34
C TRP A 110 11.84 -5.55 18.99
N ILE A 111 10.52 -5.35 18.83
CA ILE A 111 9.79 -5.65 17.59
C ILE A 111 10.29 -4.79 16.43
N GLU A 112 10.58 -3.51 16.66
CA GLU A 112 11.09 -2.61 15.61
C GLU A 112 12.48 -3.02 15.10
N ASN A 113 13.31 -3.61 15.95
CA ASN A 113 14.68 -4.00 15.60
C ASN A 113 14.82 -5.48 15.17
N ASP A 114 13.78 -6.30 15.33
CA ASP A 114 13.81 -7.73 15.00
C ASP A 114 13.39 -7.99 13.55
N THR A 115 14.17 -8.80 12.84
CA THR A 115 13.89 -9.19 11.44
C THR A 115 13.34 -10.60 11.30
N ALA A 116 13.18 -11.36 12.40
CA ALA A 116 12.71 -12.74 12.32
C ALA A 116 11.25 -12.81 11.82
N LEU A 117 10.41 -11.86 12.26
CA LEU A 117 9.04 -11.73 11.77
C LEU A 117 8.99 -11.42 10.26
N ASP A 118 9.93 -10.63 9.74
CA ASP A 118 10.00 -10.28 8.31
C ASP A 118 10.29 -11.51 7.46
N GLU A 119 11.26 -12.32 7.87
CA GLU A 119 11.63 -13.54 7.14
C GLU A 119 10.51 -14.57 7.15
N ILE A 120 9.83 -14.73 8.30
CA ILE A 120 8.64 -15.58 8.40
C ILE A 120 7.54 -15.05 7.47
N ALA A 121 7.28 -13.75 7.48
CA ALA A 121 6.25 -13.12 6.65
C ALA A 121 6.53 -13.29 5.16
N LYS A 122 7.77 -13.12 4.71
CA LYS A 122 8.17 -13.34 3.30
C LYS A 122 7.89 -14.77 2.85
N VAL A 123 8.23 -15.76 3.69
CA VAL A 123 7.96 -17.18 3.38
C VAL A 123 6.46 -17.44 3.33
N LYS A 124 5.71 -16.98 4.35
CA LYS A 124 4.27 -17.18 4.44
C LYS A 124 3.50 -16.48 3.32
N SER A 125 3.96 -15.32 2.89
CA SER A 125 3.39 -14.57 1.76
C SER A 125 3.54 -15.35 0.46
N LYS A 126 4.73 -15.92 0.21
CA LYS A 126 4.96 -16.78 -0.97
C LYS A 126 4.11 -18.05 -0.94
N GLU A 127 4.05 -18.75 0.19
CA GLU A 127 3.20 -19.93 0.37
C GLU A 127 1.73 -19.59 0.09
N PHE A 128 1.25 -18.49 0.68
CA PHE A 128 -0.13 -18.04 0.52
C PHE A 128 -0.44 -17.64 -0.93
N LYS A 129 0.47 -16.92 -1.60
CA LYS A 129 0.35 -16.56 -3.02
C LYS A 129 0.22 -17.80 -3.90
N GLU A 130 0.99 -18.85 -3.65
CA GLU A 130 0.87 -20.11 -4.38
C GLU A 130 -0.48 -20.81 -4.11
N ASP A 131 -0.96 -20.80 -2.87
CA ASP A 131 -2.26 -21.38 -2.50
C ASP A 131 -3.44 -20.71 -3.23
N ILE A 132 -3.35 -19.40 -3.50
CA ILE A 132 -4.40 -18.62 -4.17
C ILE A 132 -4.08 -18.27 -5.62
N ARG A 133 -3.04 -18.86 -6.22
CA ARG A 133 -2.53 -18.52 -7.56
C ARG A 133 -3.62 -18.48 -8.65
N HIS A 134 -4.62 -19.36 -8.56
CA HIS A 134 -5.73 -19.42 -9.51
C HIS A 134 -6.70 -18.23 -9.45
N ALA A 135 -6.67 -17.46 -8.36
CA ALA A 135 -7.44 -16.24 -8.19
C ALA A 135 -6.69 -14.99 -8.65
N ILE A 136 -5.41 -15.11 -9.02
CA ILE A 136 -4.54 -14.00 -9.45
C ILE A 136 -4.34 -14.09 -10.98
N PRO A 137 -4.92 -13.17 -11.78
CA PRO A 137 -4.77 -13.19 -13.23
C PRO A 137 -3.32 -13.00 -13.69
N VAL A 138 -2.61 -12.04 -13.11
CA VAL A 138 -1.21 -11.73 -13.40
C VAL A 138 -0.44 -11.63 -12.09
N THR A 139 0.56 -12.47 -11.91
CA THR A 139 1.40 -12.45 -10.71
C THR A 139 2.58 -11.50 -10.88
N ASN A 140 2.91 -10.76 -9.83
CA ASN A 140 4.11 -9.94 -9.77
C ASN A 140 5.23 -10.73 -9.08
N GLU A 141 6.30 -11.10 -9.80
CA GLU A 141 7.37 -11.97 -9.26
C GLU A 141 8.62 -11.18 -8.83
N ASP A 142 8.83 -9.99 -9.40
CA ASP A 142 10.11 -9.28 -9.29
C ASP A 142 10.09 -8.12 -8.27
N TRP A 143 8.91 -7.69 -7.80
CA TRP A 143 8.80 -6.63 -6.79
C TRP A 143 8.82 -7.22 -5.38
N SER A 144 9.85 -6.86 -4.60
CA SER A 144 10.14 -7.45 -3.28
C SER A 144 9.95 -6.50 -2.11
N ILE A 145 9.47 -5.28 -2.39
CA ILE A 145 9.14 -4.28 -1.38
C ILE A 145 7.89 -4.73 -0.62
N TYR A 146 7.90 -4.49 0.68
CA TYR A 146 6.75 -4.68 1.56
C TYR A 146 6.61 -3.47 2.47
N GLU A 147 5.41 -3.31 3.03
CA GLU A 147 5.16 -2.38 4.12
C GLU A 147 5.12 -3.11 5.45
N ASP A 148 5.63 -2.47 6.49
CA ASP A 148 5.48 -2.90 7.86
C ASP A 148 4.72 -1.86 8.70
N TYR A 149 4.02 -2.35 9.72
CA TYR A 149 3.36 -1.48 10.69
C TYR A 149 3.06 -2.23 11.97
N VAL A 150 3.09 -1.54 13.11
CA VAL A 150 2.74 -2.13 14.41
C VAL A 150 1.55 -1.41 15.03
N THR A 151 0.51 -2.13 15.43
CA THR A 151 -0.59 -1.57 16.20
C THR A 151 -0.67 -2.21 17.58
N TYR A 152 -0.47 -1.42 18.62
CA TYR A 152 -0.69 -1.81 20.01
C TYR A 152 -2.18 -1.70 20.31
N PHE A 153 -2.89 -2.83 20.22
CA PHE A 153 -4.33 -2.90 20.44
C PHE A 153 -4.64 -3.32 21.88
N ILE A 154 -5.15 -2.40 22.68
CA ILE A 154 -5.41 -2.59 24.11
C ILE A 154 -6.90 -2.46 24.37
N GLN A 155 -7.47 -3.43 25.08
CA GLN A 155 -8.90 -3.44 25.42
C GLN A 155 -9.10 -3.04 26.88
N GLN A 156 -8.15 -3.36 27.75
CA GLN A 156 -8.31 -3.12 29.17
C GLN A 156 -6.97 -2.85 29.85
N PHE A 157 -6.97 -1.82 30.68
CA PHE A 157 -5.88 -1.51 31.61
C PHE A 157 -6.30 -1.85 33.06
N GLU A 158 -5.31 -2.18 33.88
CA GLU A 158 -5.38 -2.17 35.33
C GLU A 158 -4.65 -0.92 35.85
N GLY A 159 -5.20 -0.28 36.89
CA GLY A 159 -4.56 0.85 37.58
C GLY A 159 -4.86 2.25 37.03
N LEU A 160 -5.53 2.36 35.88
CA LEU A 160 -6.04 3.63 35.34
C LEU A 160 -7.21 4.13 36.20
N LYS A 161 -7.12 5.36 36.72
CA LYS A 161 -8.14 5.94 37.61
C LYS A 161 -9.16 6.83 36.89
N GLY A 162 -8.77 7.41 35.75
CA GLY A 162 -9.58 8.31 34.93
C GLY A 162 -10.14 7.64 33.67
N PRO A 163 -10.83 8.41 32.82
CA PRO A 163 -11.20 7.97 31.48
C PRO A 163 -9.95 7.66 30.65
N ILE A 164 -10.12 6.85 29.61
CA ILE A 164 -9.04 6.53 28.65
C ILE A 164 -8.56 7.78 27.91
N SER A 165 -9.41 8.81 27.83
CA SER A 165 -9.04 10.10 27.25
C SER A 165 -7.84 10.77 27.91
N ASP A 166 -7.57 10.46 29.18
CA ASP A 166 -6.53 11.10 30.00
C ASP A 166 -5.28 10.20 30.11
N LEU A 167 -5.21 9.11 29.32
CA LEU A 167 -4.12 8.12 29.38
C LEU A 167 -2.73 8.78 29.21
N ASN A 168 -2.62 9.80 28.36
CA ASN A 168 -1.36 10.52 28.10
C ASN A 168 -0.83 11.30 29.33
N GLU A 169 -1.64 11.51 30.36
CA GLU A 169 -1.21 12.12 31.62
C GLU A 169 -0.54 11.11 32.56
N GLU A 170 -0.87 9.82 32.40
CA GLU A 170 -0.41 8.75 33.29
C GLU A 170 0.72 7.91 32.67
N VAL A 171 0.85 7.88 31.34
CA VAL A 171 1.91 7.13 30.63
C VAL A 171 2.54 7.93 29.48
N ASP A 172 3.78 7.58 29.16
CA ASP A 172 4.49 8.17 28.02
C ASP A 172 4.10 7.46 26.71
N ILE A 173 3.03 7.96 26.08
CA ILE A 173 2.55 7.44 24.79
C ILE A 173 3.60 7.60 23.68
N ALA A 174 4.35 8.70 23.70
CA ALA A 174 5.35 8.97 22.67
C ALA A 174 6.49 7.93 22.72
N ALA A 175 6.91 7.52 23.91
CA ALA A 175 7.91 6.45 24.06
C ALA A 175 7.45 5.13 23.44
N LEU A 176 6.16 4.77 23.57
CA LEU A 176 5.61 3.56 22.94
C LEU A 176 5.55 3.69 21.41
N ILE A 177 5.01 4.81 20.92
CA ILE A 177 4.79 5.03 19.49
C ILE A 177 6.11 5.12 18.71
N LEU A 178 7.13 5.73 19.32
CA LEU A 178 8.46 5.86 18.75
C LEU A 178 9.38 4.69 19.12
N ALA A 179 8.91 3.73 19.93
CA ALA A 179 9.65 2.56 20.38
C ALA A 179 11.01 2.90 21.05
N GLU A 180 11.01 3.98 21.85
CA GLU A 180 12.18 4.54 22.53
C GLU A 180 12.13 4.28 24.05
N PRO A 181 12.68 3.15 24.55
CA PRO A 181 12.58 2.77 25.96
C PRO A 181 13.56 3.50 26.89
N ASN A 182 14.66 4.03 26.33
CA ASN A 182 15.78 4.58 27.11
C ASN A 182 15.97 6.09 26.92
N GLU A 183 15.38 6.66 25.87
CA GLU A 183 15.58 8.07 25.53
C GLU A 183 14.63 8.97 26.29
N ASN A 184 15.16 10.10 26.77
CA ASN A 184 14.34 11.17 27.31
C ASN A 184 13.84 12.05 26.16
N LEU A 185 12.70 11.64 25.57
CA LEU A 185 12.07 12.38 24.48
C LEU A 185 11.84 13.84 24.86
N SER A 186 12.15 14.75 23.95
CA SER A 186 11.89 16.19 24.16
C SER A 186 10.38 16.46 24.25
N GLU A 187 10.00 17.46 25.04
CA GLU A 187 8.59 17.90 25.16
C GLU A 187 7.96 18.25 23.81
N ALA A 188 8.75 18.77 22.86
CA ALA A 188 8.29 19.07 21.51
C ALA A 188 7.88 17.80 20.73
N ILE A 189 8.66 16.72 20.86
CA ILE A 189 8.34 15.43 20.23
C ILE A 189 7.11 14.83 20.90
N LYS A 190 7.08 14.77 22.23
CA LYS A 190 5.94 14.24 22.98
C LYS A 190 4.64 14.94 22.60
N LYS A 191 4.66 16.28 22.57
CA LYS A 191 3.51 17.08 22.16
C LYS A 191 3.07 16.76 20.73
N LYS A 192 4.00 16.68 19.77
CA LYS A 192 3.69 16.39 18.36
C LYS A 192 3.09 15.00 18.17
N THR A 193 3.51 14.01 18.95
CA THR A 193 2.92 12.67 18.92
C THR A 193 1.50 12.69 19.50
N ILE A 194 1.30 13.37 20.64
CA ILE A 194 -0.01 13.47 21.30
C ILE A 194 -1.01 14.33 20.51
N GLU A 195 -0.57 15.34 19.77
CA GLU A 195 -1.41 16.14 18.87
C GLU A 195 -2.16 15.29 17.82
N ASN A 196 -1.69 14.07 17.61
CA ASN A 196 -2.25 13.09 16.68
C ASN A 196 -3.17 12.05 17.35
N THR A 197 -3.73 12.41 18.50
CA THR A 197 -4.70 11.59 19.24
C THR A 197 -6.11 11.82 18.70
N HIS A 198 -6.83 10.73 18.49
CA HIS A 198 -8.22 10.67 18.06
C HIS A 198 -9.04 9.89 19.08
N GLN A 199 -10.26 10.36 19.34
CA GLN A 199 -11.17 9.78 20.32
C GLN A 199 -12.58 9.88 19.77
N TYR A 200 -13.36 8.81 19.83
CA TYR A 200 -14.80 8.84 19.53
C TYR A 200 -15.61 9.19 20.79
N SER A 201 -15.15 8.71 21.93
CA SER A 201 -15.76 8.75 23.25
C SER A 201 -14.70 9.04 24.32
N ARG A 202 -15.09 9.01 25.59
CA ARG A 202 -14.13 9.12 26.70
C ARG A 202 -13.38 7.82 27.01
N ASP A 203 -13.85 6.72 26.44
CA ASP A 203 -13.41 5.37 26.76
C ASP A 203 -12.57 4.74 25.63
N ASP A 204 -12.29 5.46 24.55
CA ASP A 204 -11.40 5.01 23.47
C ASP A 204 -10.32 6.05 23.19
N LEU A 205 -9.22 5.59 22.60
CA LEU A 205 -8.09 6.44 22.23
C LEU A 205 -7.31 5.81 21.10
N VAL A 206 -7.05 6.59 20.06
CA VAL A 206 -6.25 6.17 18.91
C VAL A 206 -5.15 7.19 18.67
N VAL A 207 -3.90 6.74 18.66
CA VAL A 207 -2.76 7.55 18.23
C VAL A 207 -2.14 6.86 17.04
N VAL A 208 -2.03 7.57 15.93
CA VAL A 208 -1.45 7.05 14.68
C VAL A 208 -0.20 7.85 14.34
N ASP A 209 0.91 7.15 14.13
CA ASP A 209 2.13 7.70 13.54
C ASP A 209 2.61 6.83 12.36
N TRP A 210 3.77 7.15 11.79
CA TRP A 210 4.25 6.58 10.54
C TRP A 210 4.64 5.09 10.62
N ASN A 211 5.18 4.61 11.76
CA ASN A 211 5.56 3.20 11.96
C ASN A 211 4.63 2.42 12.89
N SER A 212 3.90 3.12 13.76
CA SER A 212 3.06 2.45 14.74
C SER A 212 1.84 3.26 15.17
N ALA A 213 0.87 2.54 15.71
CA ALA A 213 -0.32 3.09 16.32
C ALA A 213 -0.60 2.48 17.69
N LEU A 214 -1.21 3.28 18.58
CA LEU A 214 -1.86 2.82 19.80
C LEU A 214 -3.36 2.89 19.58
N VAL A 215 -4.06 1.79 19.79
CA VAL A 215 -5.52 1.71 19.72
C VAL A 215 -6.03 1.15 21.04
N VAL A 216 -6.69 1.98 21.81
CA VAL A 216 -7.40 1.59 23.02
C VAL A 216 -8.89 1.51 22.69
N GLU A 217 -9.42 0.28 22.64
CA GLU A 217 -10.80 -0.01 22.24
C GLU A 217 -11.41 -1.07 23.17
N PRO A 218 -12.14 -0.66 24.22
CA PRO A 218 -12.70 -1.58 25.21
C PRO A 218 -13.69 -2.59 24.65
N SER A 219 -14.43 -2.26 23.59
CA SER A 219 -15.37 -3.19 22.96
C SER A 219 -14.66 -4.38 22.31
N GLY A 220 -13.37 -4.23 21.98
CA GLY A 220 -12.63 -5.20 21.18
C GLY A 220 -12.91 -5.13 19.68
N SER A 221 -13.60 -4.09 19.21
CA SER A 221 -13.80 -3.86 17.76
C SER A 221 -12.46 -3.73 17.04
N MET A 222 -12.36 -4.36 15.87
CA MET A 222 -11.17 -4.33 15.00
C MET A 222 -11.31 -3.32 13.85
N ASP A 223 -12.35 -2.48 13.86
CA ASP A 223 -12.62 -1.51 12.77
C ASP A 223 -11.48 -0.50 12.60
N VAL A 224 -10.97 0.05 13.70
CA VAL A 224 -9.84 1.01 13.66
C VAL A 224 -8.55 0.33 13.14
N PRO A 225 -8.10 -0.82 13.66
CA PRO A 225 -6.99 -1.56 13.07
C PRO A 225 -7.20 -1.89 11.58
N LEU A 226 -8.42 -2.26 11.17
CA LEU A 226 -8.75 -2.55 9.78
C LEU A 226 -8.60 -1.32 8.88
N VAL A 227 -8.99 -0.13 9.35
CA VAL A 227 -8.80 1.13 8.61
C VAL A 227 -7.33 1.48 8.46
N ILE A 228 -6.54 1.31 9.52
CA ILE A 228 -5.09 1.56 9.48
C ILE A 228 -4.43 0.57 8.53
N GLU A 229 -4.78 -0.72 8.61
CA GLU A 229 -4.31 -1.75 7.69
C GLU A 229 -4.71 -1.46 6.25
N PHE A 230 -5.93 -0.98 6.01
CA PHE A 230 -6.36 -0.55 4.68
C PHE A 230 -5.49 0.59 4.14
N ALA A 231 -5.23 1.62 4.94
CA ALA A 231 -4.33 2.70 4.56
C ALA A 231 -2.91 2.18 4.28
N LEU A 232 -2.40 1.23 5.07
CA LEU A 232 -1.09 0.61 4.83
C LEU A 232 -1.04 -0.14 3.49
N ASN A 233 -2.12 -0.83 3.11
CA ASN A 233 -2.22 -1.49 1.81
C ASN A 233 -2.24 -0.49 0.64
N GLN A 234 -2.94 0.63 0.80
CA GLN A 234 -2.94 1.71 -0.19
C GLN A 234 -1.56 2.37 -0.32
N LEU A 235 -0.79 2.49 0.78
CA LEU A 235 0.61 2.95 0.73
C LEU A 235 1.45 2.04 -0.17
N LEU A 236 1.37 0.73 0.06
CA LEU A 236 2.12 -0.25 -0.73
C LEU A 236 1.77 -0.15 -2.21
N GLU A 237 0.49 -0.03 -2.52
CA GLU A 237 -0.02 0.11 -3.89
C GLU A 237 0.53 1.37 -4.57
N MET A 238 0.53 2.52 -3.88
CA MET A 238 1.15 3.74 -4.41
C MET A 238 2.65 3.58 -4.67
N ARG A 239 3.39 2.92 -3.77
CA ARG A 239 4.82 2.65 -3.98
C ARG A 239 5.07 1.73 -5.17
N TYR A 240 4.23 0.70 -5.32
CA TYR A 240 4.31 -0.18 -6.47
C TYR A 240 4.14 0.60 -7.77
N TYR A 241 3.14 1.48 -7.86
CA TYR A 241 2.92 2.27 -9.07
C TYR A 241 3.97 3.35 -9.30
N ASP A 242 4.51 3.94 -8.24
CA ASP A 242 5.62 4.88 -8.33
C ASP A 242 6.87 4.23 -8.95
N ASP A 243 7.22 3.01 -8.50
CA ASP A 243 8.33 2.21 -9.03
C ASP A 243 8.05 1.69 -10.44
N LEU A 244 6.83 1.22 -10.70
CA LEU A 244 6.41 0.74 -12.02
C LEU A 244 6.52 1.88 -13.04
N LEU A 245 6.02 3.07 -12.72
CA LEU A 245 6.14 4.24 -13.57
C LEU A 245 7.60 4.60 -13.86
N ASP A 246 8.47 4.55 -12.86
CA ASP A 246 9.90 4.79 -13.04
C ASP A 246 10.55 3.77 -13.97
N GLU A 247 10.29 2.48 -13.76
CA GLU A 247 10.83 1.42 -14.62
C GLU A 247 10.41 1.64 -16.08
N ARG A 248 9.13 1.96 -16.27
CA ARG A 248 8.56 2.14 -17.61
C ARG A 248 9.04 3.42 -18.30
N LEU A 249 9.10 4.53 -17.59
CA LEU A 249 9.68 5.78 -18.10
C LEU A 249 11.12 5.56 -18.53
N ASN A 250 11.93 4.90 -17.69
CA ASN A 250 13.32 4.58 -18.01
C ASN A 250 13.45 3.71 -19.26
N LYS A 251 12.58 2.70 -19.43
CA LYS A 251 12.54 1.88 -20.66
C LYS A 251 12.23 2.73 -21.90
N LEU A 252 11.25 3.64 -21.81
CA LEU A 252 10.91 4.54 -22.92
C LEU A 252 12.07 5.49 -23.26
N TYR A 253 12.66 6.14 -22.25
CA TYR A 253 13.81 7.04 -22.46
C TYR A 253 14.99 6.30 -23.12
N ASN A 254 15.36 5.12 -22.62
CA ASN A 254 16.46 4.33 -23.19
C ASN A 254 16.20 3.87 -24.64
N ASN A 255 14.93 3.64 -25.00
CA ASN A 255 14.56 3.22 -26.35
C ASN A 255 14.50 4.40 -27.34
N VAL A 256 14.24 5.62 -26.85
CA VAL A 256 14.08 6.84 -27.65
C VAL A 256 15.40 7.61 -27.79
N VAL A 257 16.20 7.68 -26.73
CA VAL A 257 17.46 8.43 -26.67
C VAL A 257 18.59 7.58 -27.24
N GLY A 258 19.16 7.99 -28.38
CA GLY A 258 20.36 7.39 -28.97
C GLY A 258 20.15 6.54 -30.22
N LYS A 259 18.91 6.26 -30.62
CA LYS A 259 18.62 5.64 -31.93
C LYS A 259 18.62 6.70 -33.04
N LYS A 260 19.29 6.41 -34.17
CA LYS A 260 19.36 7.33 -35.32
C LYS A 260 17.95 7.60 -35.86
N LYS A 261 17.57 8.88 -35.87
CA LYS A 261 16.36 9.43 -36.50
C LYS A 261 16.31 9.03 -37.98
N THR A 262 15.68 7.90 -38.25
CA THR A 262 15.37 7.51 -39.64
C THR A 262 13.93 7.92 -39.88
N ILE A 263 13.69 8.74 -40.90
CA ILE A 263 12.42 9.45 -41.23
C ILE A 263 11.20 8.50 -41.36
N PHE A 264 11.42 7.18 -41.40
CA PHE A 264 10.40 6.12 -41.55
C PHE A 264 10.36 5.11 -40.40
N SER A 265 10.93 5.44 -39.25
CA SER A 265 11.03 4.51 -38.14
C SER A 265 9.63 4.19 -37.56
N LYS A 266 9.07 3.04 -38.00
CA LYS A 266 7.90 2.40 -37.40
C LYS A 266 8.04 2.20 -35.88
N GLU A 267 9.29 2.20 -35.38
CA GLU A 267 9.59 2.08 -33.95
C GLU A 267 9.06 3.27 -33.15
N TYR A 268 9.12 4.51 -33.65
CA TYR A 268 8.59 5.67 -32.92
C TYR A 268 7.07 5.63 -32.78
N ALA A 269 6.36 5.21 -33.83
CA ALA A 269 4.91 5.03 -33.77
C ALA A 269 4.52 3.94 -32.76
N ARG A 270 5.28 2.84 -32.72
CA ARG A 270 5.09 1.78 -31.73
C ARG A 270 5.37 2.26 -30.31
N PHE A 271 6.45 3.00 -30.07
CA PHE A 271 6.76 3.55 -28.75
C PHE A 271 5.72 4.58 -28.28
N ALA A 272 5.16 5.38 -29.19
CA ALA A 272 4.08 6.31 -28.86
C ALA A 272 2.80 5.58 -28.43
N GLU A 273 2.44 4.50 -29.16
CA GLU A 273 1.31 3.63 -28.84
C GLU A 273 1.51 2.88 -27.51
N GLU A 274 2.70 2.30 -27.29
CA GLU A 274 3.07 1.64 -26.02
C GLU A 274 3.00 2.63 -24.84
N ALA A 275 3.50 3.85 -25.00
CA ALA A 275 3.42 4.88 -23.97
C ALA A 275 1.97 5.34 -23.70
N GLY A 276 1.14 5.42 -24.75
CA GLY A 276 -0.27 5.77 -24.63
C GLY A 276 -1.11 4.70 -23.92
N GLN A 277 -0.90 3.43 -24.26
CA GLN A 277 -1.54 2.30 -23.57
C GLN A 277 -1.17 2.27 -22.09
N MET A 278 0.13 2.41 -21.80
CA MET A 278 0.63 2.45 -20.44
C MET A 278 0.09 3.63 -19.63
N TYR A 279 -0.03 4.81 -20.25
CA TYR A 279 -0.68 5.95 -19.61
C TYR A 279 -2.12 5.63 -19.24
N LEU A 280 -2.89 5.02 -20.15
CA LEU A 280 -4.29 4.65 -19.87
C LEU A 280 -4.39 3.62 -18.74
N GLU A 281 -3.60 2.55 -18.82
CA GLU A 281 -3.58 1.47 -17.81
C GLU A 281 -3.24 1.99 -16.42
N ILE A 282 -2.17 2.79 -16.30
CA ILE A 282 -1.73 3.30 -15.00
C ILE A 282 -2.64 4.43 -14.49
N SER A 283 -3.22 5.24 -15.38
CA SER A 283 -4.15 6.31 -14.95
C SER A 283 -5.44 5.74 -14.34
N GLU A 284 -6.01 4.69 -14.95
CA GLU A 284 -7.20 3.99 -14.39
C GLU A 284 -6.90 3.43 -12.99
N ILE A 285 -5.72 2.85 -12.86
CA ILE A 285 -5.23 2.30 -11.60
C ILE A 285 -5.07 3.38 -10.52
N VAL A 286 -4.44 4.51 -10.84
CA VAL A 286 -4.23 5.62 -9.89
C VAL A 286 -5.58 6.23 -9.49
N GLU A 287 -6.52 6.34 -10.43
CA GLU A 287 -7.88 6.79 -10.14
C GLU A 287 -8.60 5.84 -9.16
N ASN A 288 -8.36 4.52 -9.25
CA ASN A 288 -8.91 3.56 -8.30
C ASN A 288 -8.34 3.74 -6.89
N VAL A 289 -7.03 3.98 -6.75
CA VAL A 289 -6.39 4.33 -5.47
C VAL A 289 -7.02 5.59 -4.89
N GLU A 290 -7.18 6.66 -5.69
CA GLU A 290 -7.80 7.91 -5.24
C GLU A 290 -9.29 7.77 -4.87
N ASN A 291 -10.03 6.88 -5.54
CA ASN A 291 -11.44 6.62 -5.24
C ASN A 291 -11.63 5.80 -3.97
N SER A 292 -10.65 4.98 -3.58
CA SER A 292 -10.65 4.21 -2.35
C SER A 292 -10.80 5.10 -1.10
N PHE A 293 -10.30 6.33 -1.17
CA PHE A 293 -10.42 7.35 -0.12
C PHE A 293 -11.86 7.76 0.21
N LYS A 294 -12.79 7.59 -0.74
CA LYS A 294 -14.19 8.01 -0.60
C LYS A 294 -15.08 6.94 0.06
N ALA A 295 -14.54 5.73 0.27
CA ALA A 295 -15.28 4.55 0.70
C ALA A 295 -15.56 4.47 2.22
N VAL A 296 -14.98 5.37 3.02
CA VAL A 296 -15.13 5.30 4.49
C VAL A 296 -16.48 5.88 4.91
N GLY A 297 -17.43 4.99 5.23
CA GLY A 297 -18.84 5.31 5.50
C GLY A 297 -19.13 5.93 6.88
N ASP A 298 -18.26 5.71 7.87
CA ASP A 298 -18.36 6.29 9.21
C ASP A 298 -17.44 7.50 9.38
N PHE A 299 -17.93 8.56 10.01
CA PHE A 299 -17.18 9.81 10.20
C PHE A 299 -15.90 9.64 11.01
N TYR A 300 -15.94 8.84 12.08
CA TYR A 300 -14.79 8.58 12.95
C TYR A 300 -13.75 7.73 12.23
N LEU A 301 -14.16 6.64 11.58
CA LEU A 301 -13.27 5.84 10.77
C LEU A 301 -12.65 6.65 9.63
N ALA A 302 -13.40 7.58 9.03
CA ALA A 302 -12.87 8.48 8.00
C ALA A 302 -11.81 9.43 8.56
N GLN A 303 -11.96 9.85 9.82
CA GLN A 303 -10.94 10.65 10.50
C GLN A 303 -9.66 9.85 10.76
N ILE A 304 -9.78 8.60 11.22
CA ILE A 304 -8.63 7.70 11.41
C ILE A 304 -7.92 7.43 10.09
N PHE A 305 -8.68 7.17 9.02
CA PHE A 305 -8.12 6.97 7.69
C PHE A 305 -7.33 8.20 7.23
N ARG A 306 -7.91 9.41 7.33
CA ARG A 306 -7.20 10.67 6.99
C ARG A 306 -5.95 10.89 7.84
N ALA A 307 -6.00 10.55 9.12
CA ALA A 307 -4.84 10.65 10.01
C ALA A 307 -3.72 9.70 9.57
N SER A 308 -4.08 8.46 9.22
CA SER A 308 -3.17 7.45 8.69
C SER A 308 -2.57 7.90 7.36
N SER A 309 -3.40 8.32 6.39
CA SER A 309 -2.95 8.85 5.08
C SER A 309 -1.95 9.99 5.20
N LYS A 310 -2.20 10.93 6.13
CA LYS A 310 -1.28 12.04 6.39
C LYS A 310 0.06 11.55 6.95
N ARG A 311 0.03 10.57 7.87
CA ARG A 311 1.25 10.01 8.48
C ARG A 311 2.04 9.12 7.52
N PHE A 312 1.35 8.44 6.62
CA PHE A 312 1.94 7.66 5.52
C PHE A 312 2.35 8.54 4.32
N ARG A 313 2.21 9.87 4.44
CA ARG A 313 2.64 10.85 3.44
C ARG A 313 2.06 10.60 2.05
N PHE A 314 0.79 10.25 2.00
CA PHE A 314 0.11 9.95 0.74
C PHE A 314 0.20 11.10 -0.27
N ASP A 315 0.08 12.34 0.18
CA ASP A 315 0.20 13.52 -0.70
C ASP A 315 1.53 13.55 -1.46
N ASP A 316 2.63 13.11 -0.83
CA ASP A 316 3.95 13.07 -1.47
C ASP A 316 4.03 11.98 -2.54
N TRP A 317 3.48 10.79 -2.24
CA TRP A 317 3.39 9.68 -3.19
C TRP A 317 2.49 10.01 -4.37
N THR A 318 1.28 10.51 -4.11
CA THR A 318 0.34 10.96 -5.15
C THR A 318 0.96 12.02 -6.04
N LYS A 319 1.71 12.97 -5.46
CA LYS A 319 2.42 13.99 -6.25
C LYS A 319 3.49 13.38 -7.15
N SER A 320 4.32 12.47 -6.63
CA SER A 320 5.36 11.78 -7.40
C SER A 320 4.76 10.99 -8.57
N ILE A 321 3.72 10.21 -8.31
CA ILE A 321 3.00 9.41 -9.33
C ILE A 321 2.43 10.33 -10.43
N ASN A 322 1.77 11.43 -10.04
CA ASN A 322 1.18 12.37 -11.00
C ASN A 322 2.24 13.07 -11.86
N GLU A 323 3.39 13.43 -11.29
CA GLU A 323 4.51 13.98 -12.06
C GLU A 323 5.05 12.96 -13.08
N LYS A 324 5.21 11.70 -12.68
CA LYS A 324 5.67 10.61 -13.56
C LYS A 324 4.65 10.30 -14.67
N LEU A 325 3.36 10.27 -14.36
CA LEU A 325 2.28 10.14 -15.35
C LEU A 325 2.27 11.30 -16.35
N GLY A 326 2.47 12.53 -15.87
CA GLY A 326 2.62 13.71 -16.72
C GLY A 326 3.79 13.60 -17.69
N ASN A 327 4.96 13.16 -17.19
CA ASN A 327 6.15 12.93 -18.02
C ASN A 327 5.90 11.84 -19.08
N LEU A 328 5.19 10.76 -18.72
CA LEU A 328 4.83 9.68 -19.64
C LEU A 328 3.94 10.21 -20.79
N ALA A 329 2.94 11.02 -20.44
CA ALA A 329 2.05 11.65 -21.42
C ALA A 329 2.82 12.64 -22.34
N GLU A 330 3.76 13.42 -21.78
CA GLU A 330 4.59 14.33 -22.57
C GLU A 330 5.49 13.57 -23.54
N VAL A 331 6.17 12.51 -23.10
CA VAL A 331 6.99 11.66 -23.96
C VAL A 331 6.14 11.04 -25.07
N SER A 332 4.96 10.48 -24.75
CA SER A 332 4.04 9.94 -25.76
C SER A 332 3.67 11.00 -26.81
N LYS A 333 3.34 12.22 -26.37
CA LYS A 333 2.99 13.34 -27.26
C LYS A 333 4.16 13.75 -28.16
N LEU A 334 5.38 13.83 -27.63
CA LEU A 334 6.59 14.13 -28.41
C LEU A 334 6.84 13.07 -29.49
N LEU A 335 6.71 11.79 -29.13
CA LEU A 335 6.87 10.68 -30.07
C LEU A 335 5.80 10.70 -31.17
N HIS A 336 4.54 10.99 -30.82
CA HIS A 336 3.46 11.17 -31.78
C HIS A 336 3.70 12.36 -32.73
N SER A 337 4.23 13.47 -32.22
CA SER A 337 4.57 14.65 -33.03
C SER A 337 5.63 14.32 -34.09
N GLU A 338 6.72 13.65 -33.70
CA GLU A 338 7.80 13.27 -34.62
C GLU A 338 7.29 12.34 -35.73
N VAL A 339 6.39 11.40 -35.41
CA VAL A 339 5.76 10.51 -36.40
C VAL A 339 4.91 11.29 -37.40
N ASN A 340 4.14 12.28 -36.94
CA ASN A 340 3.31 13.11 -37.80
C ASN A 340 4.16 14.05 -38.67
N GLU A 341 5.24 14.63 -38.14
CA GLU A 341 6.20 15.41 -38.92
C GLU A 341 6.85 14.58 -40.03
N GLY A 342 7.27 13.34 -39.73
CA GLY A 342 7.80 12.42 -40.73
C GLY A 342 6.78 12.08 -41.83
N ARG A 343 5.51 11.84 -41.47
CA ARG A 343 4.42 11.64 -42.44
C ARG A 343 4.20 12.88 -43.31
N ASN A 344 4.27 14.08 -42.73
CA ASN A 344 4.12 15.32 -43.47
C ASN A 344 5.29 15.55 -44.44
N GLN A 345 6.54 15.29 -44.03
CA GLN A 345 7.71 15.34 -44.91
C GLN A 345 7.61 14.32 -46.05
N LEU A 346 7.09 13.12 -45.79
CA LEU A 346 6.82 12.13 -46.83
C LEU A 346 5.77 12.63 -47.83
N MET A 347 4.67 13.21 -47.34
CA MET A 347 3.64 13.81 -48.17
C MET A 347 4.22 14.95 -49.03
N GLU A 348 5.07 15.79 -48.45
CA GLU A 348 5.78 16.85 -49.16
C GLU A 348 6.71 16.27 -50.25
N LEU A 349 7.50 15.24 -49.93
CA LEU A 349 8.36 14.58 -50.91
C LEU A 349 7.56 13.95 -52.05
N ILE A 350 6.41 13.30 -51.75
CA ILE A 350 5.52 12.74 -52.76
C ILE A 350 4.98 13.86 -53.65
N ILE A 351 4.54 14.99 -53.08
CA ILE A 351 4.08 16.16 -53.84
C ILE A 351 5.20 16.71 -54.72
N ILE A 352 6.41 16.89 -54.20
CA ILE A 352 7.58 17.35 -54.95
C ILE A 352 7.90 16.39 -56.11
N LEU A 353 7.87 15.07 -55.87
CA LEU A 353 8.10 14.06 -56.90
C LEU A 353 7.02 14.08 -57.98
N LEU A 354 5.74 14.20 -57.59
CA LEU A 354 4.63 14.31 -58.53
C LEU A 354 4.78 15.56 -59.42
N ILE A 355 5.10 16.71 -58.83
CA ILE A 355 5.37 17.95 -59.58
C ILE A 355 6.57 17.77 -60.51
N ALA A 356 7.66 17.17 -60.03
CA ALA A 356 8.85 16.95 -60.86
C ALA A 356 8.54 16.05 -62.07
N VAL A 357 7.77 14.98 -61.87
CA VAL A 357 7.35 14.06 -62.94
C VAL A 357 6.46 14.76 -63.97
N GLU A 358 5.61 15.71 -63.56
CA GLU A 358 4.73 16.45 -64.47
C GLU A 358 5.47 17.59 -65.21
N VAL A 359 6.35 18.32 -64.52
CA VAL A 359 7.02 19.51 -65.05
C VAL A 359 8.20 19.16 -65.96
N ILE A 360 8.98 18.10 -65.65
CA ILE A 360 10.17 17.74 -66.43
C ILE A 360 9.83 17.44 -67.91
N PRO A 361 8.81 16.62 -68.25
CA PRO A 361 8.41 16.38 -69.63
C PRO A 361 7.87 17.63 -70.34
N LEU A 362 7.14 18.47 -69.60
CA LEU A 362 6.55 19.69 -70.13
C LEU A 362 7.62 20.72 -70.49
N VAL A 363 8.64 20.86 -69.65
CA VAL A 363 9.81 21.72 -69.92
C VAL A 363 10.67 21.14 -71.03
N TRP A 364 10.85 19.81 -71.08
CA TRP A 364 11.61 19.16 -72.14
C TRP A 364 11.03 19.45 -73.53
N ASN A 365 9.70 19.27 -73.70
CA ASN A 365 9.00 19.57 -74.95
C ASN A 365 8.98 21.06 -75.35
N LEU A 366 9.32 21.97 -74.42
CA LEU A 366 9.30 23.41 -74.66
C LEU A 366 10.67 23.94 -75.15
N PHE A 367 11.75 23.23 -74.84
CA PHE A 367 13.13 23.62 -75.15
C PHE A 367 13.84 22.70 -76.15
N PHE A 368 13.36 21.47 -76.34
CA PHE A 368 13.83 20.49 -77.35
C PHE A 368 12.64 20.02 -78.18
#